data_AF-A0AAW2X1Q6-F1
#
_entry.id   AF-A0AAW2X1Q6-F1
#
_cell.length_a   1.000
_cell.length_b   1.000
_cell.length_c   1.000
_cell.angle_alpha   90.00
_cell.angle_beta   90.00
_cell.angle_gamma   90.00
#
_symmetry.space_group_name_H-M   'P 1'
#
loop_
_entity.id
_entity.type
_entity.pdbx_description
1 polymer ?
#
loop_
_entity_poly.entity_id
_entity_poly.type
_entity_poly.pdbx_seq_one_letter_code
_entity_poly.pdbx_strand_id
1 'polypeptide(L)'
;MGAWSPLPAPRRWCAAGTTRGAVYVASGIGSHYNTDVARSVEKWDLTNQRQRGWIWEKMGKLKDGKFSRDAIEAVGWRGKLCMVNVKGDAAKEGIIYDVEKDSWEEMPEGMLAGWRGPAAAMEEETIYVVDESRGSLKKYDHVKDAWVEMVENEMLKGAQQVVAAGGGCVSCVQMV
;
A
#
# COMPACT_ATOMS: atom_id res chain seq x y z
N MET A 1 22.42 22.83 10.01
CA MET A 1 21.16 22.60 9.27
C MET A 1 21.34 21.32 8.47
N GLY A 2 20.55 20.28 8.73
CA GLY A 2 20.66 19.02 7.99
C GLY A 2 20.15 19.20 6.56
N ALA A 3 20.91 18.74 5.57
CA ALA A 3 20.47 18.77 4.17
C ALA A 3 19.29 17.79 3.99
N TRP A 4 18.14 18.34 3.62
CA TRP A 4 17.01 17.56 3.13
C TRP A 4 17.39 17.00 1.75
N SER A 5 17.27 15.69 1.55
CA SER A 5 17.41 15.08 0.23
C SER A 5 16.00 14.74 -0.26
N PRO A 6 15.46 15.54 -1.20
CA PRO A 6 14.12 15.31 -1.73
C PRO A 6 14.07 13.98 -2.48
N LEU A 7 12.87 13.42 -2.60
CA LEU A 7 12.63 12.27 -3.46
C LEU A 7 13.24 12.55 -4.86
N PRO A 8 14.10 11.68 -5.41
CA PRO A 8 14.85 11.98 -6.64
C PRO A 8 13.96 12.32 -7.85
N ALA A 9 12.75 11.77 -7.88
CA ALA A 9 11.74 12.09 -8.88
C ALA A 9 10.40 12.40 -8.17
N PRO A 10 10.09 13.70 -7.96
CA PRO A 10 8.79 14.15 -7.46
C PRO A 10 7.66 13.66 -8.35
N ARG A 11 6.58 13.17 -7.73
CA ARG A 11 5.51 12.45 -8.43
C ARG A 11 4.17 12.50 -7.68
N ARG A 12 3.08 12.38 -8.41
CA ARG A 12 1.72 12.14 -7.91
C ARG A 12 1.22 10.77 -8.37
N TRP A 13 0.10 10.32 -7.80
CA TRP A 13 -0.52 9.02 -8.17
C TRP A 13 0.47 7.86 -8.06
N CYS A 14 1.42 7.98 -7.13
CA CYS A 14 2.31 6.91 -6.74
C CYS A 14 1.68 6.13 -5.60
N ALA A 15 2.15 4.90 -5.43
CA ALA A 15 1.91 4.16 -4.21
C ALA A 15 2.93 4.55 -3.14
N ALA A 16 2.46 4.72 -1.92
CA ALA A 16 3.31 4.95 -0.76
C ALA A 16 2.90 4.01 0.37
N GLY A 17 3.90 3.46 1.07
CA GLY A 17 3.69 2.53 2.16
C GLY A 17 4.95 2.31 2.99
N THR A 18 4.81 1.62 4.12
CA THR A 18 5.92 1.31 5.01
C THR A 18 5.97 -0.18 5.32
N THR A 19 7.17 -0.73 5.37
CA THR A 19 7.43 -2.08 5.88
C THR A 19 8.86 -2.17 6.39
N ARG A 20 9.09 -2.98 7.44
CA ARG A 20 10.41 -3.20 8.07
C ARG A 20 11.15 -1.89 8.41
N GLY A 21 10.41 -0.88 8.86
CA GLY A 21 11.00 0.41 9.24
C GLY A 21 11.53 1.26 8.08
N ALA A 22 11.10 0.99 6.84
CA ALA A 22 11.44 1.79 5.67
C ALA A 22 10.17 2.33 4.99
N VAL A 23 10.30 3.50 4.36
CA VAL A 23 9.27 4.11 3.50
C VAL A 23 9.56 3.72 2.07
N TYR A 24 8.51 3.38 1.32
CA TYR A 24 8.61 3.07 -0.10
C TYR A 24 7.68 3.98 -0.89
N VAL A 25 8.18 4.47 -2.02
CA VAL A 25 7.40 5.21 -3.01
C VAL A 25 7.57 4.50 -4.35
N ALA A 26 6.48 3.95 -4.89
CA ALA A 26 6.47 3.20 -6.13
C ALA A 26 5.56 3.85 -7.18
N SER A 27 5.92 3.70 -8.45
CA SER A 27 5.09 4.15 -9.57
C SER A 27 4.84 5.67 -9.57
N GLY A 28 3.76 6.12 -10.21
CA GLY A 28 3.31 7.51 -10.28
C GLY A 28 3.83 8.28 -11.49
N ILE A 29 3.43 9.54 -11.55
CA ILE A 29 3.71 10.44 -12.67
C ILE A 29 4.27 11.75 -12.16
N GLY A 30 5.32 12.25 -12.83
CA GLY A 30 5.88 13.58 -12.59
C GLY A 30 5.05 14.69 -13.25
N SER A 31 5.71 15.78 -13.64
CA SER A 31 5.08 16.83 -14.45
C SER A 31 4.56 16.29 -15.79
N HIS A 32 5.27 15.32 -16.37
CA HIS A 32 4.90 14.63 -17.60
C HIS A 32 4.97 13.11 -17.39
N TYR A 33 4.28 12.37 -18.25
CA TYR A 33 4.38 10.92 -18.25
C TYR A 33 5.78 10.47 -18.65
N ASN A 34 6.39 9.66 -17.80
CA ASN A 34 7.69 9.06 -18.04
C ASN A 34 7.63 7.61 -17.57
N THR A 35 7.95 6.66 -18.47
CA THR A 35 7.83 5.24 -18.19
C THR A 35 8.84 4.75 -17.15
N ASP A 36 10.02 5.37 -17.03
CA ASP A 36 10.98 5.05 -15.98
C ASP A 36 10.46 5.45 -14.60
N VAL A 37 9.82 6.63 -14.49
CA VAL A 37 9.21 7.10 -13.24
C VAL A 37 8.00 6.23 -12.88
N ALA A 38 7.11 5.95 -13.85
CA ALA A 38 5.94 5.11 -13.65
C ALA A 38 6.27 3.67 -13.23
N ARG A 39 7.50 3.22 -13.44
CA ARG A 39 7.98 1.89 -13.05
C ARG A 39 8.94 1.90 -11.88
N SER A 40 9.48 3.05 -11.49
CA SER A 40 10.51 3.13 -10.46
C SER A 40 9.94 2.91 -9.06
N VAL A 41 10.82 2.47 -8.17
CA VAL A 41 10.55 2.31 -6.75
C VAL A 41 11.73 2.92 -6.00
N GLU A 42 11.43 3.78 -5.04
CA GLU A 42 12.41 4.45 -4.19
C GLU A 42 12.13 4.03 -2.74
N LYS A 43 13.16 3.60 -2.01
CA LYS A 43 13.12 3.21 -0.61
C LYS A 43 13.88 4.22 0.23
N TRP A 44 13.37 4.56 1.40
CA TRP A 44 14.10 5.30 2.42
C TRP A 44 14.08 4.53 3.74
N ASP A 45 15.25 4.07 4.18
CA ASP A 45 15.42 3.30 5.41
C ASP A 45 15.51 4.24 6.63
N LEU A 46 14.55 4.13 7.55
CA LEU A 46 14.51 4.95 8.77
C LEU A 46 15.32 4.35 9.92
N THR A 47 15.72 3.07 9.80
CA THR A 47 16.43 2.34 10.86
C THR A 47 17.94 2.56 10.78
N ASN A 48 18.45 2.94 9.60
CA ASN A 48 19.87 3.09 9.35
C ASN A 48 20.43 4.40 9.93
N GLN A 49 20.68 4.41 11.24
CA GLN A 49 21.26 5.57 11.95
C GLN A 49 22.65 6.00 11.45
N ARG A 50 23.36 5.14 10.72
CA ARG A 50 24.66 5.48 10.12
C ARG A 50 24.50 6.41 8.93
N GLN A 51 23.39 6.28 8.20
CA GLN A 51 22.98 7.26 7.21
C GLN A 51 22.19 8.37 7.91
N ARG A 52 22.88 9.34 8.52
CA ARG A 52 22.25 10.58 9.04
C ARG A 52 21.65 11.48 7.94
N GLY A 53 21.47 10.95 6.74
CA GLY A 53 21.01 11.66 5.54
C GLY A 53 19.76 11.01 4.96
N TRP A 54 18.96 11.83 4.30
CA TRP A 54 17.68 11.46 3.69
C TRP A 54 17.89 10.77 2.33
N ILE A 55 18.64 9.65 2.31
CA ILE A 55 19.06 9.00 1.05
C ILE A 55 17.99 8.02 0.59
N TRP A 56 17.53 8.22 -0.63
CA TRP A 56 16.61 7.30 -1.32
C TRP A 56 17.42 6.25 -2.10
N GLU A 57 17.07 4.98 -1.91
CA GLU A 57 17.63 3.82 -2.60
C GLU A 57 16.69 3.39 -3.74
N LYS A 58 17.25 3.15 -4.93
CA LYS A 58 16.49 2.60 -6.06
C LYS A 58 16.28 1.11 -5.87
N MET A 59 15.05 0.67 -6.09
CA MET A 59 14.65 -0.73 -5.96
C MET A 59 14.17 -1.32 -7.30
N GLY A 60 13.85 -2.61 -7.28
CA GLY A 60 13.30 -3.41 -8.37
C GLY A 60 12.08 -2.76 -9.02
N LYS A 61 12.18 -2.48 -10.31
CA LYS A 61 11.14 -1.77 -11.08
C LYS A 61 9.90 -2.64 -11.31
N LEU A 62 8.74 -2.00 -11.38
CA LEU A 62 7.52 -2.61 -11.90
C LEU A 62 7.70 -3.04 -13.37
N LYS A 63 6.89 -4.02 -13.79
CA LYS A 63 6.87 -4.49 -15.19
C LYS A 63 6.41 -3.39 -16.15
N ASP A 64 5.37 -2.66 -15.78
CA ASP A 64 4.76 -1.59 -16.57
C ASP A 64 4.23 -0.45 -15.67
N GLY A 65 3.62 0.58 -16.27
CA GLY A 65 3.14 1.78 -15.58
C GLY A 65 1.66 1.75 -15.18
N LYS A 66 0.99 0.61 -15.10
CA LYS A 66 -0.46 0.56 -14.81
C LYS A 66 -0.84 1.16 -13.46
N PHE A 67 0.07 1.12 -12.50
CA PHE A 67 -0.11 1.67 -11.15
C PHE A 67 0.19 3.17 -11.09
N SER A 68 0.29 3.90 -12.21
CA SER A 68 0.66 5.33 -12.22
C SER A 68 -0.52 6.27 -12.54
N ARG A 69 -1.75 5.75 -12.51
CA ARG A 69 -2.97 6.44 -12.96
C ARG A 69 -3.79 7.03 -11.82
N ASP A 70 -3.73 6.42 -10.65
CA ASP A 70 -4.50 6.80 -9.47
C ASP A 70 -3.62 6.82 -8.21
N ALA A 71 -4.10 7.51 -7.17
CA ALA A 71 -3.47 7.44 -5.86
C ALA A 71 -3.75 6.05 -5.25
N ILE A 72 -2.67 5.32 -4.97
CA ILE A 72 -2.72 3.94 -4.50
C ILE A 72 -2.08 3.89 -3.11
N GLU A 73 -2.74 3.21 -2.18
CA GLU A 73 -2.12 2.91 -0.89
C GLU A 73 -1.34 1.60 -1.01
N ALA A 74 -0.10 1.58 -0.54
CA ALA A 74 0.67 0.35 -0.40
C ALA A 74 0.61 -0.12 1.06
N VAL A 75 0.07 -1.31 1.27
CA VAL A 75 -0.09 -1.89 2.61
C VAL A 75 1.09 -2.79 2.94
N GLY A 76 1.81 -2.47 4.02
CA GLY A 76 2.95 -3.26 4.51
C GLY A 76 2.51 -4.53 5.24
N TRP A 77 2.87 -5.70 4.73
CA TRP A 77 2.48 -6.99 5.29
C TRP A 77 3.62 -8.01 5.17
N ARG A 78 4.16 -8.44 6.31
CA ARG A 78 5.16 -9.51 6.47
C ARG A 78 6.40 -9.30 5.61
N GLY A 79 6.92 -8.07 5.59
CA GLY A 79 8.05 -7.71 4.74
C GLY A 79 7.71 -7.55 3.25
N LYS A 80 6.42 -7.36 2.93
CA LYS A 80 5.94 -7.12 1.57
C LYS A 80 5.11 -5.85 1.51
N LEU A 81 4.93 -5.30 0.32
CA LEU A 81 4.01 -4.20 0.06
C LEU A 81 2.95 -4.65 -0.93
N CYS A 82 1.70 -4.68 -0.48
CA CYS A 82 0.53 -5.00 -1.30
C CYS A 82 -0.03 -3.74 -1.92
N MET A 83 -0.24 -3.73 -3.24
CA MET A 83 -0.78 -2.60 -4.00
C MET A 83 -1.94 -3.05 -4.86
N VAL A 84 -3.02 -2.26 -4.86
CA VAL A 84 -4.20 -2.48 -5.70
C VAL A 84 -4.51 -1.19 -6.45
N ASN A 85 -4.64 -1.27 -7.78
CA ASN A 85 -4.67 -0.07 -8.63
C ASN A 85 -6.00 0.70 -8.64
N VAL A 86 -7.10 0.09 -8.22
CA VAL A 86 -8.45 0.70 -8.27
C VAL A 86 -9.16 0.50 -6.93
N LYS A 87 -9.83 1.55 -6.45
CA LYS A 87 -10.65 1.52 -5.23
C LYS A 87 -12.04 0.90 -5.50
N GLY A 88 -12.67 0.37 -4.45
CA GLY A 88 -14.03 -0.16 -4.51
C GLY A 88 -14.19 -1.45 -5.34
N ASP A 89 -15.31 -1.56 -6.05
CA ASP A 89 -15.76 -2.81 -6.71
C ASP A 89 -15.38 -2.95 -8.19
N ALA A 90 -14.66 -1.99 -8.75
CA ALA A 90 -14.19 -2.07 -10.13
C ALA A 90 -13.17 -3.21 -10.33
N ALA A 91 -13.06 -3.69 -11.57
CA ALA A 91 -12.03 -4.66 -11.95
C ALA A 91 -10.64 -4.07 -11.65
N LYS A 92 -9.88 -4.79 -10.82
CA LYS A 92 -8.65 -4.29 -10.22
C LYS A 92 -7.51 -5.27 -10.45
N GLU A 93 -6.30 -4.75 -10.54
CA GLU A 93 -5.06 -5.50 -10.58
C GLU A 93 -4.36 -5.34 -9.23
N GLY A 94 -3.88 -6.45 -8.68
CA GLY A 94 -3.10 -6.49 -7.46
C GLY A 94 -1.68 -6.95 -7.74
N ILE A 95 -0.72 -6.32 -7.10
CA ILE A 95 0.68 -6.73 -7.16
C ILE A 95 1.32 -6.62 -5.79
N ILE A 96 2.29 -7.47 -5.50
CA ILE A 96 3.01 -7.48 -4.23
C ILE A 96 4.50 -7.29 -4.49
N TYR A 97 5.12 -6.38 -3.76
CA TYR A 97 6.57 -6.24 -3.75
C TYR A 97 7.17 -6.99 -2.56
N ASP A 98 8.08 -7.91 -2.83
CA ASP A 98 8.85 -8.65 -1.82
C ASP A 98 10.15 -7.89 -1.53
N VAL A 99 10.26 -7.34 -0.32
CA VAL A 99 11.39 -6.51 0.09
C VAL A 99 12.69 -7.30 0.16
N GLU A 100 12.62 -8.57 0.53
CA GLU A 100 13.81 -9.41 0.70
C GLU A 100 14.40 -9.81 -0.65
N LYS A 101 13.53 -10.09 -1.63
CA LYS A 101 13.93 -10.47 -2.99
C LYS A 101 14.15 -9.29 -3.92
N ASP A 102 13.77 -8.08 -3.50
CA ASP A 102 13.74 -6.89 -4.36
C ASP A 102 12.99 -7.13 -5.68
N SER A 103 11.81 -7.73 -5.59
CA SER A 103 11.08 -8.20 -6.78
C SER A 103 9.57 -8.12 -6.61
N TRP A 104 8.85 -8.14 -7.73
CA TRP A 104 7.39 -8.09 -7.77
C TRP A 104 6.81 -9.48 -8.05
N GLU A 105 5.72 -9.82 -7.35
CA GLU A 105 4.96 -11.06 -7.49
C GLU A 105 3.47 -10.77 -7.68
N GLU A 106 2.75 -11.74 -8.24
CA GLU A 106 1.30 -11.66 -8.40
C GLU A 106 0.62 -11.71 -7.03
N MET A 107 -0.46 -10.94 -6.88
CA MET A 107 -1.27 -10.97 -5.66
C MET A 107 -2.11 -12.26 -5.61
N PRO A 108 -2.22 -12.95 -4.45
CA PRO A 108 -3.12 -14.09 -4.29
C PRO A 108 -4.55 -13.76 -4.71
N GLU A 109 -5.22 -14.72 -5.36
CA GLU A 109 -6.55 -14.50 -5.94
C GLU A 109 -7.59 -14.12 -4.88
N GLY A 110 -7.58 -14.77 -3.72
CA GLY A 110 -8.51 -14.49 -2.64
C GLY A 110 -8.26 -13.14 -1.97
N MET A 111 -6.99 -12.77 -1.78
CA MET A 111 -6.60 -11.43 -1.34
C MET A 111 -7.18 -10.38 -2.28
N LEU A 112 -6.94 -10.49 -3.59
CA LEU A 112 -7.40 -9.53 -4.59
C LEU A 112 -8.93 -9.47 -4.70
N ALA A 113 -9.60 -10.64 -4.70
CA ALA A 113 -11.04 -10.75 -4.89
C ALA A 113 -11.86 -10.10 -3.75
N GLY A 114 -11.34 -10.11 -2.52
CA GLY A 114 -12.00 -9.51 -1.37
C GLY A 114 -11.54 -8.09 -1.00
N TRP A 115 -10.57 -7.53 -1.72
CA TRP A 115 -10.07 -6.18 -1.45
C TRP A 115 -11.05 -5.11 -1.99
N ARG A 116 -12.09 -4.75 -1.21
CA ARG A 116 -13.21 -3.91 -1.67
C ARG A 116 -13.23 -2.48 -1.10
N GLY A 117 -12.11 -1.99 -0.59
CA GLY A 117 -12.03 -0.63 -0.08
C GLY A 117 -10.68 -0.32 0.56
N PRO A 118 -10.60 0.68 1.46
CA PRO A 118 -9.37 1.04 2.13
C PRO A 118 -8.89 -0.11 3.02
N ALA A 119 -7.58 -0.29 3.10
CA ALA A 119 -6.95 -1.36 3.85
C ALA A 119 -5.75 -0.87 4.66
N ALA A 120 -5.51 -1.51 5.80
CA ALA A 120 -4.35 -1.25 6.64
C ALA A 120 -3.86 -2.55 7.28
N ALA A 121 -2.57 -2.61 7.57
CA ALA A 121 -1.99 -3.72 8.30
C ALA A 121 -1.73 -3.34 9.75
N MET A 122 -2.03 -4.26 10.65
CA MET A 122 -1.65 -4.17 12.06
C MET A 122 -0.33 -4.90 12.27
N GLU A 123 0.68 -4.18 12.76
CA GLU A 123 2.02 -4.72 13.11
C GLU A 123 2.69 -5.48 11.95
N GLU A 124 2.34 -5.14 10.70
CA GLU A 124 2.73 -5.86 9.48
C GLU A 124 2.31 -7.35 9.45
N GLU A 125 1.47 -7.83 10.36
CA GLU A 125 1.11 -9.26 10.42
C GLU A 125 -0.26 -9.56 9.82
N THR A 126 -1.25 -8.72 10.12
CA THR A 126 -2.64 -8.93 9.68
C THR A 126 -3.15 -7.73 8.90
N ILE A 127 -3.66 -7.97 7.69
CA ILE A 127 -4.32 -6.94 6.88
C ILE A 127 -5.81 -6.91 7.24
N TYR A 128 -6.33 -5.70 7.38
CA TYR A 128 -7.75 -5.39 7.49
C TYR A 128 -8.20 -4.58 6.29
N VAL A 129 -9.42 -4.83 5.82
CA VAL A 129 -10.07 -4.06 4.77
C VAL A 129 -11.47 -3.67 5.22
N VAL A 130 -11.90 -2.47 4.85
CA VAL A 130 -13.31 -2.09 4.95
C VAL A 130 -13.94 -2.31 3.57
N ASP A 131 -14.95 -3.16 3.52
CA ASP A 131 -15.85 -3.26 2.38
C ASP A 131 -16.76 -2.02 2.40
N GLU A 132 -16.41 -1.00 1.62
CA GLU A 132 -17.05 0.32 1.68
C GLU A 132 -18.49 0.32 1.16
N SER A 133 -18.88 -0.69 0.37
CA SER A 133 -20.25 -0.81 -0.14
C SER A 133 -21.16 -1.51 0.87
N ARG A 134 -20.65 -2.55 1.54
CA ARG A 134 -21.40 -3.27 2.59
C ARG A 134 -21.32 -2.62 3.96
N GLY A 135 -20.24 -1.90 4.24
CA GLY A 135 -19.92 -1.42 5.58
C GLY A 135 -19.41 -2.54 6.49
N SER A 136 -18.62 -3.48 5.97
CA SER A 136 -18.06 -4.56 6.80
C SER A 136 -16.54 -4.54 6.88
N LEU A 137 -16.02 -4.64 8.11
CA LEU A 137 -14.61 -4.78 8.39
C LEU A 137 -14.23 -6.27 8.32
N LYS A 138 -13.24 -6.59 7.49
CA LYS A 138 -12.75 -7.94 7.28
C LYS A 138 -11.26 -8.00 7.60
N LYS A 139 -10.81 -9.14 8.13
CA LYS A 139 -9.39 -9.46 8.27
C LYS A 139 -8.99 -10.50 7.24
N TYR A 140 -7.77 -10.43 6.75
CA TYR A 140 -7.24 -11.41 5.80
C TYR A 140 -6.66 -12.64 6.53
N ASP A 141 -7.13 -13.83 6.17
CA ASP A 141 -6.56 -15.13 6.56
C ASP A 141 -5.69 -15.65 5.41
N HIS A 142 -4.38 -15.46 5.57
CA HIS A 142 -3.39 -15.83 4.55
C HIS A 142 -3.20 -17.35 4.38
N VAL A 143 -3.63 -18.16 5.35
CA VAL A 143 -3.54 -19.63 5.25
C VAL A 143 -4.63 -20.15 4.32
N LYS A 144 -5.80 -19.49 4.34
CA LYS A 144 -6.95 -19.85 3.51
C LYS A 144 -7.09 -19.02 2.24
N ASP A 145 -6.24 -18.01 2.06
CA ASP A 145 -6.39 -16.97 1.03
C ASP A 145 -7.82 -16.42 1.01
N ALA A 146 -8.30 -15.96 2.17
CA ALA A 146 -9.69 -15.55 2.32
C ALA A 146 -9.87 -14.40 3.32
N TRP A 147 -10.93 -13.62 3.11
CA TRP A 147 -11.31 -12.55 4.03
C TRP A 147 -12.37 -13.02 5.02
N VAL A 148 -12.11 -12.83 6.30
CA VAL A 148 -13.01 -13.19 7.40
C VAL A 148 -13.67 -11.91 7.93
N GLU A 149 -15.00 -11.86 7.89
CA GLU A 149 -15.77 -10.75 8.43
C GLU A 149 -15.65 -10.71 9.95
N MET A 150 -15.41 -9.50 10.47
CA MET A 150 -15.23 -9.25 11.90
C MET A 150 -16.41 -8.47 12.48
N VAL A 151 -16.87 -7.44 11.75
CA VAL A 151 -18.01 -6.61 12.13
C VAL A 151 -18.63 -6.01 10.87
N GLU A 152 -19.96 -5.86 10.88
CA GLU A 152 -20.72 -5.11 9.88
C GLU A 152 -21.41 -3.94 10.59
N ASN A 153 -21.27 -2.73 10.04
CA ASN A 153 -21.82 -1.51 10.61
C ASN A 153 -22.03 -0.48 9.49
N GLU A 154 -23.24 0.06 9.40
CA GLU A 154 -23.62 1.08 8.42
C GLU A 154 -22.69 2.31 8.41
N MET A 155 -22.11 2.66 9.56
CA MET A 155 -21.15 3.77 9.70
C MET A 155 -19.83 3.54 8.94
N LEU A 156 -19.56 2.32 8.49
CA LEU A 156 -18.39 1.97 7.69
C LEU A 156 -18.63 2.12 6.18
N LYS A 157 -19.89 2.35 5.76
CA LYS A 157 -20.20 2.55 4.35
C LYS A 157 -19.58 3.85 3.85
N GLY A 158 -18.92 3.79 2.69
CA GLY A 158 -18.21 4.93 2.12
C GLY A 158 -16.95 5.35 2.88
N ALA A 159 -16.40 4.48 3.75
CA ALA A 159 -15.12 4.73 4.39
C ALA A 159 -14.03 4.94 3.33
N GLN A 160 -13.30 6.05 3.43
CA GLN A 160 -12.27 6.40 2.42
C GLN A 160 -10.85 6.02 2.86
N GLN A 161 -10.66 5.87 4.17
CA GLN A 161 -9.38 5.64 4.82
C GLN A 161 -9.58 4.69 5.99
N VAL A 162 -8.58 3.85 6.25
CA VAL A 162 -8.53 2.98 7.42
C VAL A 162 -7.13 3.01 8.00
N VAL A 163 -7.05 3.02 9.33
CA VAL A 163 -5.79 2.90 10.07
C VAL A 163 -5.94 1.81 11.10
N ALA A 164 -4.96 0.91 11.15
CA ALA A 164 -4.87 -0.13 12.17
C ALA A 164 -3.71 0.20 13.12
N ALA A 165 -3.98 0.19 14.42
CA ALA A 165 -2.98 0.41 15.47
C ALA A 165 -3.08 -0.65 16.57
N GLY A 166 -2.01 -0.77 17.36
CA GLY A 166 -1.89 -1.71 18.49
C GLY A 166 -3.15 -1.76 19.36
N GLY A 167 -3.55 -2.96 19.78
CA GLY A 167 -4.74 -3.18 20.62
C GLY A 167 -6.06 -3.45 19.87
N GLY A 168 -6.03 -3.63 18.54
CA GLY A 168 -7.20 -3.99 17.73
C GLY A 168 -8.08 -2.81 17.30
N CYS A 169 -7.56 -1.58 17.43
CA CYS A 169 -8.28 -0.38 17.02
C CYS A 169 -8.15 -0.17 15.51
N VAL A 170 -9.29 -0.19 14.82
CA VAL A 170 -9.40 0.19 13.42
C VAL A 170 -10.21 1.49 13.36
N SER A 171 -9.58 2.58 12.95
CA SER A 171 -10.26 3.87 12.76
C SER A 171 -10.56 4.06 11.28
N CYS A 172 -11.80 4.41 10.96
CA CYS A 172 -12.27 4.67 9.61
C CYS A 172 -12.69 6.14 9.51
N VAL A 173 -12.33 6.81 8.42
CA VAL A 173 -12.74 8.20 8.19
C VAL A 173 -13.58 8.27 6.91
N GLN A 174 -14.73 8.90 7.03
CA GLN A 174 -15.58 9.32 5.92
C GLN A 174 -15.48 10.85 5.83
N MET A 175 -14.98 11.38 4.71
CA MET A 175 -15.05 12.82 4.47
C MET A 175 -16.46 13.14 3.97
N VAL A 176 -17.18 13.98 4.73
CA VAL A 176 -18.55 14.45 4.46
C VAL A 176 -18.52 15.63 3.50
#